data_AF-A0A521ZCY8-F1
#
_entry.id   AF-A0A521ZCY8-F1
#
_cell.length_a   1.000
_cell.length_b   1.000
_cell.length_c   1.000
_cell.angle_alpha   90.00
_cell.angle_beta   90.00
_cell.angle_gamma   90.00
#
_symmetry.space_group_name_H-M   'P 1'
#
loop_
_entity.id
_entity.type
_entity.pdbx_description
1 polymer ?
#
loop_
_entity_poly.entity_id
_entity_poly.type
_entity_poly.pdbx_seq_one_letter_code
_entity_poly.pdbx_strand_id
1 'polypeptide(L)'
;MHLLKAILSQAIALLLVMLLSQRGILPFTPPKDLLVLATLQGVTAALLATLMGSAAWWRLIHLTFAPMLVMMLSLQLPSWIYLLAFIVLVLVFWNSLRGQVPLFLSNRQTVQYLADWLRRDAPLKVLDLGSGTGSFSRTLAQLRPDWHIVGIEDAPAPYWLSRQLGRHCKNLDLQNGDFWQHDLRPYDVVYAFLSPVPMPALWGKACSEMRSGTLLVSNSFPIPAERAETILEVGDRRNTQLYCYLIP
;
A
#
# COMPACT_ATOMS: atom_id res chain seq x y z
N MET A 1 -5.43 -15.12 15.47
CA MET A 1 -6.66 -15.93 15.19
C MET A 1 -6.98 -16.12 13.70
N HIS A 2 -6.74 -15.15 12.81
CA HIS A 2 -7.11 -15.29 11.38
C HIS A 2 -6.43 -16.45 10.65
N LEU A 3 -5.14 -16.68 10.89
CA LEU A 3 -4.39 -17.76 10.23
C LEU A 3 -4.93 -19.15 10.59
N LEU A 4 -5.29 -19.37 11.85
CA LEU A 4 -5.87 -20.63 12.31
C LEU A 4 -7.20 -20.92 11.61
N LYS A 5 -8.08 -19.91 11.48
CA LYS A 5 -9.35 -20.03 10.75
C LYS A 5 -9.12 -20.40 9.28
N ALA A 6 -8.11 -19.79 8.65
CA ALA A 6 -7.75 -20.08 7.27
C ALA A 6 -7.23 -21.52 7.10
N ILE A 7 -6.33 -21.97 7.97
CA ILE A 7 -5.80 -23.34 7.95
C ILE A 7 -6.92 -24.35 8.16
N LEU A 8 -7.79 -24.15 9.15
CA LEU A 8 -8.91 -25.05 9.42
C LEU A 8 -9.88 -25.11 8.23
N SER A 9 -10.23 -23.95 7.64
CA SER A 9 -11.12 -23.90 6.47
C SER A 9 -10.57 -24.70 5.30
N GLN A 10 -9.26 -24.59 5.01
CA GLN A 10 -8.62 -25.37 3.94
C GLN A 10 -8.51 -26.86 4.28
N ALA A 11 -8.11 -27.21 5.50
CA ALA A 11 -7.94 -28.60 5.92
C ALA A 11 -9.27 -29.36 5.88
N ILE A 12 -10.34 -28.76 6.42
CA ILE A 12 -11.68 -29.36 6.42
C ILE A 12 -12.21 -29.48 4.98
N ALA A 13 -12.05 -28.44 4.15
CA ALA A 13 -12.47 -28.48 2.76
C ALA A 13 -11.75 -29.58 1.96
N LEU A 14 -10.43 -29.70 2.12
CA LEU A 14 -9.62 -30.74 1.48
C LEU A 14 -10.08 -32.13 1.91
N LEU A 15 -10.24 -32.35 3.23
CA LEU A 15 -10.72 -33.63 3.77
C LEU A 15 -12.10 -34.00 3.25
N LEU A 16 -13.05 -33.06 3.22
CA LEU A 16 -14.39 -33.27 2.67
C LEU A 16 -14.34 -33.68 1.21
N VAL A 17 -13.61 -32.93 0.38
CA VAL A 17 -13.49 -33.22 -1.05
C VAL A 17 -12.84 -34.58 -1.29
N MET A 18 -11.80 -34.93 -0.53
CA MET A 18 -11.15 -36.24 -0.60
C MET A 18 -12.11 -37.38 -0.21
N LEU A 19 -12.86 -37.24 0.88
CA LEU A 19 -13.80 -38.25 1.35
C LEU A 19 -14.96 -38.46 0.36
N LEU A 20 -15.50 -37.38 -0.23
CA LEU A 20 -16.55 -37.46 -1.24
C LEU A 20 -16.07 -38.13 -2.52
N SER A 21 -14.83 -37.88 -2.91
CA SER A 21 -14.19 -38.55 -4.06
C SER A 21 -13.97 -40.05 -3.78
N GLN A 22 -13.44 -40.43 -2.61
CA GLN A 22 -13.22 -41.83 -2.24
C GLN A 22 -14.51 -42.66 -2.17
N ARG A 23 -15.63 -42.04 -1.76
CA ARG A 23 -16.94 -42.72 -1.68
C ARG A 23 -17.65 -42.85 -3.03
N GLY A 24 -17.04 -42.40 -4.13
CA GLY A 24 -17.64 -42.44 -5.47
C GLY A 24 -18.85 -41.51 -5.65
N ILE A 25 -19.10 -40.62 -4.68
CA ILE A 25 -20.18 -39.62 -4.74
C ILE A 25 -19.85 -38.58 -5.81
N LEU A 26 -18.57 -38.28 -5.97
CA LEU A 26 -18.06 -37.47 -7.06
C LEU A 26 -17.14 -38.35 -7.94
N PRO A 27 -17.63 -38.86 -9.08
CA PRO A 27 -16.82 -39.67 -9.97
C PRO A 27 -15.76 -38.78 -10.60
N PHE A 28 -14.51 -38.94 -10.17
CA PHE A 28 -13.37 -38.19 -10.67
C PHE A 28 -12.25 -39.11 -11.11
N THR A 29 -11.66 -38.78 -12.26
CA THR A 29 -10.53 -39.43 -12.88
C THR A 29 -9.35 -38.45 -12.93
N PRO A 30 -8.48 -38.41 -11.91
CA PRO A 30 -7.23 -37.67 -12.00
C PRO A 30 -6.41 -38.22 -13.20
N PRO A 31 -5.74 -37.36 -13.99
CA PRO A 31 -5.47 -35.94 -13.74
C PRO A 31 -6.50 -34.95 -14.35
N LYS A 32 -7.48 -35.41 -15.13
CA LYS A 32 -8.38 -34.53 -15.90
C LYS A 32 -9.28 -33.67 -15.01
N ASP A 33 -9.67 -34.20 -13.86
CA ASP A 33 -10.61 -33.54 -12.95
C ASP A 33 -9.94 -32.78 -11.80
N LEU A 34 -8.60 -32.65 -11.82
CA LEU A 34 -7.86 -32.00 -10.73
C LEU A 34 -8.27 -30.53 -10.53
N LEU A 35 -8.59 -29.83 -11.62
CA LEU A 35 -9.08 -28.46 -11.57
C LEU A 35 -10.48 -28.37 -10.93
N VAL A 36 -11.34 -29.34 -11.20
CA VAL A 36 -12.70 -29.42 -10.62
C VAL A 36 -12.59 -29.68 -9.12
N LEU A 37 -11.74 -30.62 -8.70
CA LEU A 37 -11.44 -30.90 -7.29
C LEU A 37 -10.91 -29.67 -6.56
N ALA A 38 -9.94 -28.96 -7.15
CA ALA A 38 -9.39 -27.75 -6.57
C ALA A 38 -10.42 -26.61 -6.47
N THR A 39 -11.33 -26.52 -7.44
CA THR A 39 -12.44 -25.55 -7.43
C THR A 39 -13.44 -25.87 -6.34
N LEU A 40 -13.83 -27.14 -6.19
CA LEU A 40 -14.69 -27.58 -5.09
C LEU A 40 -14.06 -27.30 -3.73
N GLN A 41 -12.77 -27.64 -3.56
CA GLN A 41 -12.04 -27.32 -2.34
C GLN A 41 -12.06 -25.82 -2.06
N GLY A 42 -11.77 -24.99 -3.07
CA GLY A 42 -11.76 -23.53 -2.92
C GLY A 42 -13.12 -22.95 -2.51
N VAL A 43 -14.20 -23.42 -3.15
CA VAL A 43 -15.58 -23.02 -2.81
C VAL A 43 -15.93 -23.45 -1.39
N THR A 44 -15.68 -24.71 -1.02
CA THR A 44 -15.95 -25.22 0.34
C THR A 44 -15.14 -24.47 1.40
N ALA A 45 -13.85 -24.21 1.14
CA ALA A 45 -13.00 -23.45 2.05
C ALA A 45 -13.49 -22.00 2.20
N ALA A 46 -13.95 -21.36 1.12
CA ALA A 46 -14.51 -20.01 1.17
C ALA A 46 -15.82 -19.96 1.97
N LEU A 47 -16.68 -20.99 1.86
CA LEU A 47 -17.90 -21.14 2.66
C LEU A 47 -17.61 -21.40 4.14
N LEU A 48 -16.62 -22.24 4.46
CA LEU A 48 -16.19 -22.41 5.86
C LEU A 48 -15.63 -21.10 6.41
N ALA A 49 -14.84 -20.38 5.62
CA ALA A 49 -14.30 -19.09 6.01
C ALA A 49 -15.40 -18.03 6.24
N THR A 50 -16.49 -18.01 5.46
CA THR A 50 -17.65 -17.14 5.73
C THR A 50 -18.31 -17.51 7.04
N LEU A 51 -18.57 -18.80 7.29
CA LEU A 51 -19.20 -19.29 8.51
C LEU A 51 -18.36 -18.97 9.76
N MET A 52 -17.03 -19.00 9.63
CA MET A 52 -16.10 -18.64 10.71
C MET A 52 -15.92 -17.11 10.88
N GLY A 53 -16.67 -16.29 10.14
CA GLY A 53 -16.57 -14.82 10.21
C GLY A 53 -15.23 -14.28 9.74
N SER A 54 -14.61 -14.92 8.73
CA SER A 54 -13.35 -14.45 8.16
C SER A 54 -13.58 -13.22 7.27
N ALA A 55 -12.60 -12.32 7.24
CA ALA A 55 -12.68 -11.11 6.44
C ALA A 55 -12.80 -11.41 4.93
N ALA A 56 -13.38 -10.46 4.18
CA ALA A 56 -13.75 -10.68 2.78
C ALA A 56 -12.60 -11.16 1.88
N TRP A 57 -11.40 -10.63 2.10
CA TRP A 57 -10.21 -10.95 1.33
C TRP A 57 -9.70 -12.38 1.57
N TRP A 58 -9.85 -12.93 2.79
CA TRP A 58 -9.54 -14.34 3.06
C TRP A 58 -10.43 -15.27 2.24
N ARG A 59 -11.71 -14.94 2.10
CA ARG A 59 -12.65 -15.73 1.29
C ARG A 59 -12.23 -15.78 -0.17
N LEU A 60 -11.76 -14.65 -0.71
CA LEU A 60 -11.25 -14.59 -2.07
C LEU A 60 -10.00 -15.48 -2.24
N ILE A 61 -9.06 -15.40 -1.30
CA ILE A 61 -7.87 -16.27 -1.29
C ILE A 61 -8.28 -17.75 -1.25
N HIS A 62 -9.22 -18.13 -0.37
CA HIS A 62 -9.70 -19.51 -0.30
C HIS A 62 -10.30 -19.98 -1.63
N LEU A 63 -11.12 -19.14 -2.25
CA LEU A 63 -11.80 -19.45 -3.50
C LEU A 63 -10.84 -19.66 -4.67
N THR A 64 -9.81 -18.82 -4.78
CA THR A 64 -8.96 -18.76 -6.00
C THR A 64 -7.65 -19.53 -5.89
N PHE A 65 -7.09 -19.70 -4.68
CA PHE A 65 -5.72 -20.21 -4.52
C PHE A 65 -5.52 -21.61 -5.11
N ALA A 66 -6.31 -22.60 -4.69
CA ALA A 66 -6.15 -23.98 -5.15
C ALA A 66 -6.42 -24.14 -6.67
N PRO A 67 -7.50 -23.55 -7.24
CA PRO A 67 -7.72 -23.57 -8.69
C PRO A 67 -6.60 -22.92 -9.48
N MET A 68 -6.12 -21.75 -9.04
CA MET A 68 -5.02 -21.06 -9.71
C MET A 68 -3.73 -21.88 -9.65
N LEU A 69 -3.43 -22.50 -8.51
CA LEU A 69 -2.25 -23.35 -8.37
C LEU A 69 -2.28 -24.53 -9.36
N VAL A 70 -3.41 -25.27 -9.42
CA VAL A 70 -3.57 -26.38 -10.36
C VAL A 70 -3.48 -25.91 -11.81
N MET A 71 -4.10 -24.77 -12.13
CA MET A 71 -4.03 -24.18 -13.47
C MET A 71 -2.61 -23.75 -13.85
N MET A 72 -1.86 -23.15 -12.93
CA MET A 72 -0.46 -22.77 -13.20
C MET A 72 0.44 -24.00 -13.41
N LEU A 73 0.20 -25.08 -12.66
CA LEU A 73 0.92 -26.35 -12.83
C LEU A 73 0.55 -27.03 -14.16
N SER A 74 -0.71 -26.96 -14.59
CA SER A 74 -1.16 -27.57 -15.86
C SER A 74 -0.69 -26.79 -17.09
N LEU A 75 -0.54 -25.47 -16.99
CA LEU A 75 -0.03 -24.62 -18.06
C LEU A 75 1.47 -24.79 -18.33
N GLN A 76 2.20 -25.51 -17.47
CA GLN A 76 3.65 -25.76 -17.59
C GLN A 76 4.43 -24.47 -17.91
N LEU A 77 4.09 -23.38 -17.22
CA LEU A 77 4.69 -22.08 -17.49
C LEU A 77 6.22 -22.15 -17.31
N PRO A 78 7.00 -21.55 -18.23
CA PRO A 78 8.43 -21.45 -18.08
C PRO A 78 8.83 -20.84 -16.73
N SER A 79 9.88 -21.39 -16.11
CA SER A 79 10.36 -20.96 -14.79
C SER A 79 10.68 -19.46 -14.70
N TRP A 80 11.11 -18.85 -15.81
CA TRP A 80 11.42 -17.43 -15.87
C TRP A 80 10.21 -16.52 -15.61
N ILE A 81 8.96 -16.97 -15.85
CA ILE A 81 7.76 -16.19 -15.56
C ILE A 81 7.61 -15.99 -14.04
N TYR A 82 7.84 -17.04 -13.26
CA TYR A 82 7.81 -16.96 -11.80
C TYR A 82 8.94 -16.07 -11.28
N LEU A 83 10.13 -16.16 -11.88
CA LEU A 83 11.25 -15.27 -11.56
C LEU A 83 10.91 -13.81 -11.88
N LEU A 84 10.30 -13.53 -13.03
CA LEU A 84 9.87 -12.18 -13.40
C LEU A 84 8.81 -11.65 -12.42
N ALA A 85 7.81 -12.45 -12.06
CA ALA A 85 6.81 -12.08 -11.06
C ALA A 85 7.45 -11.76 -9.71
N PHE A 86 8.42 -12.58 -9.27
CA PHE A 86 9.18 -12.34 -8.05
C PHE A 86 9.99 -11.03 -8.12
N ILE A 87 10.69 -10.78 -9.23
CA ILE A 87 11.43 -9.53 -9.44
C ILE A 87 10.48 -8.33 -9.38
N VAL A 88 9.32 -8.39 -10.05
CA VAL A 88 8.31 -7.32 -9.99
C VAL A 88 7.85 -7.07 -8.55
N LEU A 89 7.58 -8.13 -7.78
CA LEU A 89 7.22 -7.98 -6.36
C LEU A 89 8.33 -7.31 -5.56
N VAL A 90 9.60 -7.69 -5.77
CA VAL A 90 10.75 -7.07 -5.10
C VAL A 90 10.88 -5.59 -5.48
N LEU A 91 10.67 -5.22 -6.74
CA LEU A 91 10.75 -3.84 -7.20
C LEU A 91 9.60 -2.97 -6.67
N VAL A 92 8.41 -3.55 -6.47
CA VAL A 92 7.23 -2.86 -5.92
C VAL A 92 7.31 -2.73 -4.40
N PHE A 93 7.74 -3.78 -3.70
CA PHE A 93 7.82 -3.83 -2.24
C PHE A 93 9.23 -3.61 -1.69
N TRP A 94 10.06 -2.92 -2.47
CA TRP A 94 11.46 -2.61 -2.17
C TRP A 94 11.66 -2.04 -0.76
N ASN A 95 10.83 -1.08 -0.38
CA ASN A 95 10.93 -0.36 0.89
C ASN A 95 10.48 -1.23 2.08
N SER A 96 9.64 -2.23 1.82
CA SER A 96 9.28 -3.21 2.84
C SER A 96 10.46 -4.10 3.21
N LEU A 97 11.39 -4.34 2.28
CA LEU A 97 12.60 -5.13 2.52
C LEU A 97 13.68 -4.33 3.25
N ARG A 98 13.86 -3.04 2.93
CA ARG A 98 14.95 -2.22 3.48
C ARG A 98 14.58 -1.38 4.70
N GLY A 99 13.36 -0.83 4.74
CA GLY A 99 12.99 0.24 5.68
C GLY A 99 11.72 -0.01 6.49
N GLN A 100 11.05 -1.15 6.29
CA GLN A 100 9.75 -1.46 6.93
C GLN A 100 8.70 -0.37 6.67
N VAL A 101 8.75 0.25 5.49
CA VAL A 101 7.75 1.19 5.02
C VAL A 101 7.02 0.54 3.85
N PRO A 102 5.85 -0.10 4.09
CA PRO A 102 4.98 -0.56 3.01
C PRO A 102 4.58 0.59 2.09
N LEU A 103 4.21 0.27 0.86
CA LEU A 103 3.66 1.24 -0.07
C LEU A 103 2.28 1.70 0.42
N PHE A 104 2.22 2.87 1.06
CA PHE A 104 0.97 3.52 1.43
C PHE A 104 0.59 4.56 0.39
N LEU A 105 -0.67 4.55 -0.01
CA LEU A 105 -1.20 5.47 -1.02
C LEU A 105 -2.32 6.31 -0.42
N SER A 106 -2.11 7.63 -0.44
CA SER A 106 -3.11 8.61 -0.05
C SER A 106 -4.27 8.61 -1.04
N ASN A 107 -5.49 8.63 -0.52
CA ASN A 107 -6.68 8.74 -1.34
C ASN A 107 -6.89 10.21 -1.80
N ARG A 108 -7.70 10.43 -2.84
CA ARG A 108 -7.95 11.77 -3.39
C ARG A 108 -8.61 12.74 -2.41
N GLN A 109 -9.53 12.24 -1.56
CA GLN A 109 -10.25 13.06 -0.58
C GLN A 109 -9.28 13.66 0.44
N THR A 110 -8.30 12.88 0.90
CA THR A 110 -7.21 13.34 1.79
C THR A 110 -6.39 14.44 1.14
N VAL A 111 -6.02 14.29 -0.14
CA VAL A 111 -5.24 15.31 -0.85
C VAL A 111 -6.04 16.61 -1.01
N GLN A 112 -7.33 16.51 -1.38
CA GLN A 112 -8.22 17.66 -1.51
C GLN A 112 -8.39 18.41 -0.19
N TYR A 113 -8.70 17.67 0.88
CA TYR A 113 -8.89 18.24 2.20
C TYR A 113 -7.63 18.97 2.68
N LEU A 114 -6.46 18.35 2.51
CA LEU A 114 -5.19 18.98 2.87
C LEU A 114 -4.92 20.24 2.03
N ALA A 115 -5.16 20.19 0.71
CA ALA A 115 -4.94 21.33 -0.18
C ALA A 115 -5.83 22.53 0.17
N ASP A 116 -7.08 22.27 0.59
CA ASP A 116 -8.03 23.29 1.02
C ASP A 116 -7.68 23.86 2.41
N TRP A 117 -7.25 23.01 3.34
CA TRP A 117 -6.82 23.45 4.67
C TRP A 117 -5.52 24.28 4.64
N LEU A 118 -4.57 23.89 3.78
CA LEU A 118 -3.31 24.62 3.56
C LEU A 118 -3.47 25.92 2.75
N ARG A 119 -4.70 26.35 2.41
CA ARG A 119 -4.91 27.60 1.67
C ARG A 119 -4.27 28.78 2.41
N ARG A 120 -3.21 29.32 1.81
CA ARG A 120 -2.50 30.52 2.22
C ARG A 120 -2.46 31.51 1.07
N ASP A 121 -2.19 32.77 1.40
CA ASP A 121 -2.07 33.87 0.44
C ASP A 121 -0.84 33.75 -0.48
N ALA A 122 0.09 32.84 -0.17
CA ALA A 122 1.31 32.60 -0.93
C ALA A 122 1.41 31.15 -1.47
N PRO A 123 2.03 30.95 -2.65
CA PRO A 123 2.43 29.64 -3.14
C PRO A 123 3.31 28.87 -2.16
N LEU A 124 3.10 27.55 -2.05
CA LEU A 124 3.89 26.67 -1.20
C LEU A 124 4.83 25.78 -2.00
N LYS A 125 5.98 25.46 -1.41
CA LYS A 125 6.83 24.34 -1.81
C LYS A 125 6.55 23.13 -0.91
N VAL A 126 6.01 22.07 -1.49
CA VAL A 126 5.58 20.87 -0.75
C VAL A 126 6.45 19.68 -1.13
N LEU A 127 6.95 18.94 -0.14
CA LEU A 127 7.66 17.66 -0.32
C LEU A 127 6.77 16.49 0.10
N ASP A 128 6.73 15.43 -0.71
CA ASP A 128 6.10 14.14 -0.43
C ASP A 128 7.18 13.07 -0.19
N LEU A 129 7.37 12.68 1.07
CA LEU A 129 8.36 11.68 1.49
C LEU A 129 7.83 10.27 1.25
N GLY A 130 8.57 9.47 0.46
CA GLY A 130 8.10 8.14 0.06
C GLY A 130 6.89 8.25 -0.87
N SER A 131 7.03 9.06 -1.92
CA SER A 131 5.92 9.46 -2.80
C SER A 131 5.23 8.32 -3.55
N GLY A 132 5.79 7.10 -3.50
CA GLY A 132 5.22 5.90 -4.07
C GLY A 132 4.95 6.03 -5.56
N THR A 133 3.72 5.79 -5.98
CA THR A 133 3.30 5.96 -7.38
C THR A 133 3.02 7.44 -7.74
N GLY A 134 3.38 8.39 -6.88
CA GLY A 134 3.14 9.82 -7.03
C GLY A 134 1.66 10.22 -6.96
N SER A 135 0.79 9.38 -6.37
CA SER A 135 -0.65 9.64 -6.36
C SER A 135 -1.00 10.90 -5.57
N PHE A 136 -0.35 11.11 -4.42
CA PHE A 136 -0.45 12.33 -3.62
C PHE A 136 0.11 13.52 -4.41
N SER A 137 1.42 13.47 -4.71
CA SER A 137 2.15 14.55 -5.38
C SER A 137 1.46 15.05 -6.66
N ARG A 138 1.04 14.13 -7.55
CA ARG A 138 0.36 14.49 -8.80
C ARG A 138 -1.01 15.11 -8.56
N THR A 139 -1.80 14.53 -7.66
CA THR A 139 -3.14 15.06 -7.37
C THR A 139 -3.03 16.45 -6.76
N LEU A 140 -2.05 16.67 -5.87
CA LEU A 140 -1.81 17.97 -5.27
C LEU A 140 -1.33 19.00 -6.30
N ALA A 141 -0.40 18.62 -7.17
CA ALA A 141 0.08 19.48 -8.26
C ALA A 141 -1.04 19.92 -9.21
N GLN A 142 -2.02 19.04 -9.47
CA GLN A 142 -3.20 19.35 -10.28
C GLN A 142 -4.19 20.29 -9.56
N LEU A 143 -4.38 20.11 -8.26
CA LEU A 143 -5.27 20.95 -7.46
C LEU A 143 -4.69 22.34 -7.19
N ARG A 144 -3.36 22.45 -7.10
CA ARG A 144 -2.62 23.68 -6.83
C ARG A 144 -1.54 23.92 -7.89
N PRO A 145 -1.92 24.38 -9.10
CA PRO A 145 -0.95 24.73 -10.15
C PRO A 145 0.01 25.86 -9.76
N ASP A 146 -0.36 26.66 -8.76
CA ASP A 146 0.44 27.73 -8.18
C ASP A 146 1.59 27.21 -7.29
N TRP A 147 1.47 25.98 -6.76
CA TRP A 147 2.46 25.39 -5.85
C TRP A 147 3.54 24.63 -6.58
N HIS A 148 4.69 24.47 -5.93
CA HIS A 148 5.76 23.59 -6.41
C HIS A 148 5.79 22.32 -5.57
N ILE A 149 5.53 21.18 -6.21
CA ILE A 149 5.41 19.89 -5.53
C ILE A 149 6.63 19.04 -5.89
N VAL A 150 7.28 18.48 -4.89
CA VAL A 150 8.39 17.54 -5.05
C VAL A 150 8.00 16.22 -4.40
N GLY A 151 8.20 15.11 -5.09
CA GLY A 151 8.08 13.77 -4.51
C GLY A 151 9.41 13.04 -4.59
N ILE A 152 9.79 12.36 -3.50
CA ILE A 152 11.00 11.53 -3.45
C ILE A 152 10.62 10.08 -3.16
N GLU A 153 11.19 9.15 -3.92
CA GLU A 153 10.93 7.70 -3.80
C GLU A 153 12.18 6.90 -4.16
N ASP A 154 12.55 5.92 -3.34
CA ASP A 154 13.69 5.03 -3.56
C ASP A 154 13.28 3.70 -4.23
N ALA A 155 12.02 3.28 -4.11
CA ALA A 155 11.50 2.08 -4.75
C ALA A 155 11.48 2.24 -6.28
N PRO A 156 12.19 1.38 -7.04
CA PRO A 156 12.37 1.58 -8.47
C PRO A 156 11.06 1.57 -9.28
N ALA A 157 10.15 0.62 -9.01
CA ALA A 157 8.91 0.49 -9.76
C ALA A 157 7.88 1.60 -9.44
N PRO A 158 7.60 1.93 -8.15
CA PRO A 158 6.76 3.07 -7.81
C PRO A 158 7.29 4.40 -8.39
N TYR A 159 8.60 4.66 -8.26
CA TYR A 159 9.24 5.84 -8.83
C TYR A 159 9.10 5.90 -10.36
N TRP A 160 9.38 4.80 -11.06
CA TRP A 160 9.23 4.77 -12.51
C TRP A 160 7.79 5.08 -12.93
N LEU A 161 6.81 4.48 -12.24
CA LEU A 161 5.40 4.71 -12.51
C LEU A 161 4.99 6.16 -12.21
N SER A 162 5.46 6.73 -11.09
CA SER A 162 5.16 8.12 -10.72
C SER A 162 5.62 9.09 -11.81
N ARG A 163 6.83 8.88 -12.36
CA ARG A 163 7.34 9.68 -13.47
C ARG A 163 6.51 9.58 -14.73
N GLN A 164 6.10 8.38 -15.13
CA GLN A 164 5.25 8.21 -16.33
C GLN A 164 3.90 8.91 -16.14
N LEU A 165 3.32 8.78 -14.95
CA LEU A 165 2.02 9.35 -14.61
C LEU A 165 2.05 10.86 -14.37
N GLY A 166 3.19 11.41 -13.97
CA GLY A 166 3.39 12.82 -13.64
C GLY A 166 4.00 13.67 -14.76
N ARG A 167 4.42 13.08 -15.88
CA ARG A 167 5.18 13.75 -16.96
C ARG A 167 4.56 15.01 -17.58
N HIS A 168 3.26 15.23 -17.38
CA HIS A 168 2.53 16.40 -17.90
C HIS A 168 2.25 17.48 -16.84
N CYS A 169 2.60 17.24 -15.57
CA CYS A 169 2.47 18.20 -14.49
C CYS A 169 3.72 19.09 -14.45
N LYS A 170 3.59 20.36 -14.86
CA LYS A 170 4.74 21.29 -14.98
C LYS A 170 5.32 21.74 -13.64
N ASN A 171 4.51 21.71 -12.59
CA ASN A 171 4.85 22.14 -11.24
C ASN A 171 5.18 20.96 -10.31
N LEU A 172 5.43 19.78 -10.90
CA LEU A 172 5.74 18.55 -10.19
C LEU A 172 7.16 18.09 -10.55
N ASP A 173 8.00 17.93 -9.54
CA ASP A 173 9.31 17.29 -9.64
C ASP A 173 9.29 15.94 -8.91
N LEU A 174 9.75 14.89 -9.57
CA LEU A 174 9.76 13.53 -9.02
C LEU A 174 11.18 12.98 -9.08
N GLN A 175 11.75 12.76 -7.90
CA GLN A 175 13.14 12.42 -7.69
C GLN A 175 13.29 10.97 -7.20
N ASN A 176 14.31 10.29 -7.69
CA ASN A 176 14.73 9.01 -7.13
C ASN A 176 15.76 9.29 -6.05
N GLY A 177 15.51 8.82 -4.82
CA GLY A 177 16.48 8.98 -3.76
C GLY A 177 16.00 8.52 -2.41
N ASP A 178 16.97 8.35 -1.52
CA ASP A 178 16.74 8.15 -0.10
C ASP A 178 16.37 9.48 0.56
N PHE A 179 15.16 9.54 1.09
CA PHE A 179 14.65 10.76 1.71
C PHE A 179 15.39 11.14 3.00
N TRP A 180 16.13 10.22 3.64
CA TRP A 180 16.97 10.56 4.79
C TRP A 180 18.14 11.48 4.41
N GLN A 181 18.62 11.37 3.16
CA GLN A 181 19.70 12.17 2.61
C GLN A 181 19.20 13.44 1.90
N HIS A 182 17.88 13.58 1.76
CA HIS A 182 17.26 14.72 1.11
C HIS A 182 17.17 15.92 2.05
N ASP A 183 17.49 17.11 1.56
CA ASP A 183 17.46 18.37 2.32
C ASP A 183 16.02 18.88 2.49
N LEU A 184 15.57 19.00 3.74
CA LEU A 184 14.20 19.47 4.05
C LEU A 184 14.08 21.01 4.15
N ARG A 185 15.20 21.75 4.26
CA ARG A 185 15.22 23.23 4.43
C ARG A 185 14.37 23.99 3.41
N PRO A 186 14.35 23.64 2.10
CA PRO A 186 13.69 24.46 1.10
C PRO A 186 12.16 24.42 1.13
N TYR A 187 11.55 23.52 1.92
CA TYR A 187 10.12 23.25 1.85
C TYR A 187 9.34 24.02 2.91
N ASP A 188 8.10 24.35 2.59
CA ASP A 188 7.15 24.97 3.52
C ASP A 188 6.27 23.91 4.19
N VAL A 189 6.04 22.81 3.47
CA VAL A 189 5.30 21.64 3.96
C VAL A 189 6.04 20.38 3.56
N VAL A 190 6.25 19.49 4.53
CA VAL A 190 6.72 18.12 4.31
C VAL A 190 5.58 17.18 4.66
N TYR A 191 5.19 16.33 3.73
CA TYR A 191 4.14 15.33 3.88
C TYR A 191 4.75 13.93 3.99
N ALA A 192 4.27 13.13 4.93
CA ALA A 192 4.72 11.77 5.15
C ALA A 192 3.53 10.82 5.31
N PHE A 193 3.48 9.78 4.49
CA PHE A 193 2.61 8.62 4.70
C PHE A 193 3.46 7.35 4.69
N LEU A 194 4.30 7.21 5.72
CA LEU A 194 5.27 6.12 5.86
C LEU A 194 4.67 5.02 6.75
N SER A 195 5.44 4.44 7.67
CA SER A 195 4.95 3.57 8.75
C SER A 195 5.23 4.22 10.11
N PRO A 196 4.71 3.69 11.24
CA PRO A 196 5.01 4.23 12.57
C PRO A 196 6.49 4.22 12.96
N VAL A 197 7.25 3.25 12.44
CA VAL A 197 8.64 2.98 12.82
C VAL A 197 9.58 4.17 12.55
N PRO A 198 9.61 4.79 11.35
CA PRO A 198 10.48 5.92 11.07
C PRO A 198 10.03 7.26 11.66
N MET A 199 8.79 7.37 12.17
CA MET A 199 8.22 8.67 12.57
C MET A 199 9.02 9.44 13.63
N PRO A 200 9.55 8.82 14.70
CA PRO A 200 10.39 9.53 15.67
C PRO A 200 11.68 10.08 15.07
N ALA A 201 12.35 9.31 14.20
CA ALA A 201 13.58 9.76 13.54
C ALA A 201 13.29 10.86 12.52
N LEU A 202 12.17 10.75 11.81
CA LEU A 202 11.71 11.77 10.87
C LEU A 202 11.43 13.10 11.60
N TRP A 203 10.83 13.05 12.79
CA TRP A 203 10.64 14.25 13.61
C TRP A 203 11.96 14.93 13.95
N GLY A 204 12.95 14.17 14.42
CA GLY A 204 14.29 14.70 14.71
C GLY A 204 14.92 15.38 13.49
N LYS A 205 14.85 14.75 12.32
CA LYS A 205 15.33 15.33 11.06
C LYS A 205 14.56 16.63 10.71
N ALA A 206 13.24 16.60 10.78
CA ALA A 206 12.38 17.75 10.49
C ALA A 206 12.71 18.95 11.41
N CYS A 207 12.83 18.74 12.72
CA CYS A 207 13.22 19.80 13.66
C CYS A 207 14.63 20.34 13.40
N SER A 208 15.55 19.51 12.92
CA SER A 208 16.93 19.92 12.65
C SER A 208 17.11 20.66 11.32
N GLU A 209 16.29 20.36 10.31
CA GLU A 209 16.47 20.84 8.94
C GLU A 209 15.38 21.79 8.48
N MET A 210 14.13 21.60 8.88
CA MET A 210 13.06 22.48 8.41
C MET A 210 13.15 23.86 9.08
N ARG A 211 12.61 24.87 8.40
CA ARG A 211 12.58 26.24 8.94
C ARG A 211 11.50 26.35 10.02
N SER A 212 11.76 27.09 11.09
CA SER A 212 10.75 27.42 12.10
C SER A 212 9.49 28.00 11.45
N GLY A 213 8.31 27.56 11.91
CA GLY A 213 7.01 27.95 11.36
C GLY A 213 6.57 27.20 10.09
N THR A 214 7.37 26.26 9.59
CA THR A 214 6.97 25.32 8.52
C THR A 214 6.26 24.10 9.10
N LEU A 215 5.68 23.26 8.23
CA LEU A 215 4.77 22.20 8.66
C LEU A 215 5.24 20.81 8.24
N LEU A 216 5.30 19.89 9.21
CA LEU A 216 5.34 18.45 8.94
C LEU A 216 3.93 17.87 9.08
N VAL A 217 3.43 17.23 8.02
CA VAL A 217 2.12 16.57 7.99
C VAL A 217 2.32 15.07 7.93
N SER A 218 1.94 14.36 8.99
CA SER A 218 1.92 12.91 9.01
C SER A 218 0.52 12.37 8.77
N ASN A 219 0.38 11.47 7.79
CA ASN A 219 -0.88 10.81 7.49
C ASN A 219 -1.02 9.52 8.31
N SER A 220 -2.13 9.42 9.06
CA SER A 220 -2.59 8.25 9.84
C SER A 220 -1.67 7.78 10.97
N PHE A 221 -0.40 8.20 11.00
CA PHE A 221 0.58 7.76 11.97
C PHE A 221 1.09 8.94 12.81
N PRO A 222 0.63 9.09 14.07
CA PRO A 222 1.15 10.14 14.94
C PRO A 222 2.62 9.88 15.27
N ILE A 223 3.38 10.96 15.45
CA ILE A 223 4.73 10.90 16.04
C ILE A 223 4.56 10.62 17.55
N PRO A 224 5.13 9.52 18.07
CA PRO A 224 5.06 9.20 19.49
C PRO A 224 5.62 10.32 20.38
N ALA A 225 4.95 10.58 21.50
CA ALA A 225 5.31 11.61 22.49
C ALA A 225 5.27 13.07 22.02
N GLU A 226 4.91 13.34 20.76
CA GLU A 226 4.80 14.69 20.21
C GLU A 226 3.33 15.11 20.03
N ARG A 227 3.01 16.32 20.45
CA ARG A 227 1.66 16.88 20.31
C ARG A 227 1.52 17.56 18.95
N ALA A 228 0.63 17.04 18.11
CA ALA A 228 0.25 17.73 16.88
C ALA A 228 -0.48 19.03 17.21
N GLU A 229 -0.17 20.10 16.49
CA GLU A 229 -0.82 21.40 16.62
C GLU A 229 -2.28 21.31 16.13
N THR A 230 -2.50 20.56 15.05
CA THR A 230 -3.82 20.35 14.48
C THR A 230 -3.95 18.90 14.02
N ILE A 231 -5.11 18.30 14.28
CA ILE A 231 -5.47 16.98 13.76
C ILE A 231 -6.66 17.17 12.84
N LEU A 232 -6.49 16.83 11.57
CA LEU A 232 -7.52 16.95 10.55
C LEU A 232 -8.18 15.60 10.32
N GLU A 233 -9.49 15.53 10.53
CA GLU A 233 -10.29 14.34 10.25
C GLU A 233 -10.89 14.45 8.84
N VAL A 234 -10.39 13.63 7.92
CA VAL A 234 -10.77 13.72 6.49
C VAL A 234 -12.19 13.20 6.23
N GLY A 235 -12.71 12.34 7.11
CA GLY A 235 -14.03 11.72 6.96
C GLY A 235 -14.14 10.76 5.77
N ASP A 236 -13.03 10.14 5.35
CA ASP A 236 -13.04 9.13 4.30
C ASP A 236 -13.39 7.74 4.88
N ARG A 237 -13.56 6.73 4.02
CA ARG A 237 -13.87 5.35 4.44
C ARG A 237 -12.84 4.73 5.40
N ARG A 238 -11.61 5.26 5.43
CA ARG A 238 -10.52 4.79 6.28
C ARG A 238 -10.45 5.56 7.61
N ASN A 239 -11.30 6.55 7.83
CA ASN A 239 -11.22 7.50 8.94
C ASN A 239 -9.81 8.12 9.05
N THR A 240 -9.27 8.54 7.91
CA THR A 240 -7.93 9.11 7.79
C THR A 240 -7.80 10.35 8.67
N GLN A 241 -6.74 10.39 9.49
CA GLN A 241 -6.35 11.54 10.29
C GLN A 241 -5.02 12.11 9.77
N LEU A 242 -4.93 13.43 9.62
CA LEU A 242 -3.67 14.12 9.31
C LEU A 242 -3.19 14.87 10.55
N TYR A 243 -2.03 14.47 11.06
CA TYR A 243 -1.37 15.11 12.19
C TYR A 243 -0.44 16.19 11.67
N CYS A 244 -0.74 17.44 11.99
CA CYS A 244 -0.01 18.61 11.54
C CYS A 244 0.89 19.12 12.67
N TYR A 245 2.20 19.07 12.47
CA TYR A 245 3.21 19.49 13.44
C TYR A 245 3.90 20.76 12.94
N LEU A 246 3.81 21.82 13.73
CA LEU A 246 4.54 23.06 13.45
C LEU A 246 5.99 22.88 13.91
N ILE A 247 6.93 23.21 13.04
CA ILE A 247 8.36 23.16 13.38
C ILE A 247 8.68 24.37 14.28
N PRO A 248 9.31 24.14 15.46
CA PRO A 248 9.65 25.20 16.40
C PRO A 248 10.67 26.19 15.86
#